data_AF-A0A1M7H5S9-F1
#
_entry.id   AF-A0A1M7H5S9-F1
#
_cell.length_a   1.000
_cell.length_b   1.000
_cell.length_c   1.000
_cell.angle_alpha   90.00
_cell.angle_beta   90.00
_cell.angle_gamma   90.00
#
_symmetry.space_group_name_H-M   'P 1'
#
loop_
_entity.id
_entity.type
_entity.pdbx_description
1 polymer ?
#
loop_
_entity_poly.entity_id
_entity_poly.type
_entity_poly.pdbx_seq_one_letter_code
_entity_poly.pdbx_strand_id
1 'polypeptide(L)'
;MMNDHFYLVNFEAEKTREKINFQGKEFEYLANGSSGIHELALALSKNKEQPVYPLWIFLDKNRNLVYYQEGLLTPDKMKEKLREISALQWVGKR
;
A
#
# COMPACT_ATOMS: atom_id res chain seq x y z
N MET A 1 -5.42 15.68 -11.95
CA MET A 1 -6.39 14.91 -11.11
C MET A 1 -5.74 13.73 -10.39
N MET A 2 -5.14 12.73 -11.07
CA MET A 2 -4.37 11.68 -10.37
C MET A 2 -3.05 12.22 -9.82
N ASN A 3 -2.25 12.85 -10.69
CA ASN A 3 -0.85 13.20 -10.41
C ASN A 3 -0.65 14.38 -9.43
N ASP A 4 -1.68 15.17 -9.14
CA ASP A 4 -1.53 16.35 -8.27
C ASP A 4 -1.69 15.99 -6.76
N HIS A 5 -2.32 14.85 -6.47
CA HIS A 5 -2.74 14.49 -5.11
C HIS A 5 -2.40 13.05 -4.72
N PHE A 6 -2.13 12.17 -5.68
CA PHE A 6 -1.80 10.76 -5.42
C PHE A 6 -0.48 10.39 -6.08
N TYR A 7 0.33 9.64 -5.32
CA TYR A 7 1.57 9.05 -5.81
C TYR A 7 1.38 7.54 -5.89
N LEU A 8 1.58 6.97 -7.08
CA LEU A 8 1.59 5.53 -7.26
C LEU A 8 2.99 5.00 -6.98
N VAL A 9 3.10 4.07 -6.04
CA VAL A 9 4.34 3.34 -5.76
C VAL A 9 4.12 1.89 -6.18
N ASN A 10 4.91 1.42 -7.14
CA ASN A 10 5.00 -0.02 -7.42
C ASN A 10 5.93 -0.66 -6.40
N PHE A 11 5.44 -1.66 -5.67
CA PHE A 11 6.19 -2.32 -4.62
C PHE A 11 6.27 -3.83 -4.90
N GLU A 12 7.44 -4.27 -5.38
CA GLU A 12 7.74 -5.68 -5.66
C GLU A 12 8.38 -6.31 -4.41
N ALA A 13 7.55 -6.83 -3.50
CA ALA A 13 7.98 -7.28 -2.18
C ALA A 13 8.99 -8.44 -2.23
N GLU A 14 8.96 -9.27 -3.27
CA GLU A 14 9.87 -10.41 -3.44
C GLU A 14 11.27 -9.99 -3.92
N LYS A 15 11.40 -8.79 -4.52
CA LYS A 15 12.65 -8.26 -5.07
C LYS A 15 13.26 -7.12 -4.26
N THR A 16 12.46 -6.42 -3.47
CA THR A 16 12.92 -5.32 -2.63
C THR A 16 13.79 -5.87 -1.50
N ARG A 17 15.08 -5.49 -1.43
CA ARG A 17 16.06 -6.02 -0.46
C ARG A 17 16.55 -4.98 0.53
N GLU A 18 16.44 -3.72 0.18
CA GLU A 18 16.76 -2.58 1.02
C GLU A 18 15.86 -2.52 2.25
N LYS A 19 16.35 -1.90 3.33
CA LYS A 19 15.52 -1.60 4.49
C LYS A 19 14.60 -0.43 4.17
N ILE A 20 13.32 -0.55 4.55
CA ILE A 20 12.35 0.52 4.41
C ILE A 20 11.93 1.02 5.79
N ASN A 21 12.06 2.33 6.00
CA ASN A 21 11.53 3.01 7.16
C ASN A 21 10.09 3.46 6.88
N PHE A 22 9.13 2.88 7.59
CA PHE A 22 7.71 3.21 7.46
C PHE A 22 7.09 3.46 8.84
N GLN A 23 6.46 4.63 9.01
CA GLN A 23 5.87 5.08 10.29
C GLN A 23 6.83 4.97 11.50
N GLY A 24 8.12 5.23 11.31
CA GLY A 24 9.12 5.19 12.38
C GLY A 24 9.55 3.78 12.78
N LYS A 25 9.13 2.75 12.03
CA LYS A 25 9.61 1.38 12.16
C LYS A 25 10.41 0.98 10.93
N GLU A 26 11.51 0.28 11.14
CA GLU A 26 12.27 -0.38 10.08
C GLU A 26 11.63 -1.72 9.72
N PHE A 27 11.55 -1.98 8.42
CA PHE A 27 11.11 -3.24 7.82
C PHE A 27 12.22 -3.73 6.91
N GLU A 28 12.47 -5.03 6.92
CA GLU A 28 13.53 -5.64 6.13
C GLU A 28 13.01 -6.79 5.24
N TYR A 29 13.93 -7.41 4.50
CA TYR A 29 13.62 -8.56 3.67
C TYR A 29 13.77 -9.86 4.44
N LEU A 30 12.71 -10.66 4.52
CA LEU A 30 12.73 -11.99 5.11
C LEU A 30 13.11 -13.02 4.05
N ALA A 31 14.34 -13.55 4.14
CA ALA A 31 14.77 -14.65 3.28
C ALA A 31 14.15 -15.99 3.72
N ASN A 32 13.70 -16.78 2.75
CA ASN A 32 13.24 -18.15 2.92
C ASN A 32 13.80 -19.02 1.78
N GLY A 33 14.98 -19.61 2.01
CA GLY A 33 15.71 -20.35 0.99
C GLY A 33 16.14 -19.45 -0.18
N SER A 34 15.75 -19.80 -1.40
CA SER A 34 16.05 -19.03 -2.61
C SER A 34 15.08 -17.86 -2.87
N SER A 35 14.02 -17.74 -2.07
CA SER A 35 13.02 -16.69 -2.16
C SER A 35 12.90 -15.93 -0.84
N GLY A 36 11.89 -15.10 -0.72
CA GLY A 36 11.64 -14.28 0.45
C GLY A 36 10.67 -13.16 0.12
N ILE A 37 10.29 -12.41 1.14
CA ILE A 37 9.32 -11.32 1.03
C ILE A 37 9.71 -10.18 1.97
N HIS A 38 9.51 -8.95 1.52
CA HIS A 38 9.73 -7.79 2.35
C HIS A 38 8.64 -7.67 3.43
N GLU A 39 9.04 -7.50 4.69
CA GLU A 39 8.15 -7.43 5.85
C GLU A 39 7.07 -6.35 5.75
N LEU A 40 7.32 -5.27 5.00
CA LEU A 40 6.35 -4.20 4.83
C LEU A 40 5.09 -4.68 4.11
N ALA A 41 5.23 -5.59 3.13
CA ALA A 41 4.06 -6.18 2.45
C ALA A 41 3.23 -7.01 3.44
N LEU A 42 3.88 -7.80 4.29
CA LEU A 42 3.23 -8.57 5.36
C LEU A 42 2.53 -7.63 6.35
N ALA A 43 3.23 -6.57 6.78
CA ALA A 43 2.71 -5.60 7.73
C ALA A 43 1.51 -4.82 7.21
N LEU A 44 1.41 -4.59 5.90
CA LEU A 44 0.27 -3.92 5.26
C LEU A 44 -0.85 -4.89 4.83
N SER A 45 -0.53 -6.18 4.64
CA SER A 45 -1.49 -7.24 4.31
C SER A 45 -2.44 -7.54 5.47
N LYS A 46 -3.68 -7.95 5.18
CA LYS A 46 -4.58 -8.53 6.19
C LYS A 46 -4.09 -9.91 6.63
N ASN A 47 -3.68 -10.74 5.67
CA ASN A 47 -3.01 -12.00 5.94
C ASN A 47 -1.51 -11.73 6.11
N LYS A 48 -1.03 -11.76 7.36
CA LYS A 48 0.37 -11.45 7.72
C LYS A 48 1.37 -12.51 7.27
N GLU A 49 0.91 -13.65 6.77
CA GLU A 49 1.77 -14.75 6.34
C GLU A 49 1.86 -14.84 4.82
N GLN A 50 0.75 -14.62 4.12
CA GLN A 50 0.67 -14.77 2.66
C GLN A 50 -0.23 -13.70 2.06
N PRO A 51 0.34 -12.57 1.60
CA PRO A 51 -0.41 -11.57 0.87
C PRO A 51 -1.00 -12.14 -0.42
N VAL A 52 -2.23 -11.74 -0.76
CA VAL A 52 -2.87 -12.10 -2.02
C VAL A 52 -2.62 -10.98 -3.03
N TYR A 53 -2.08 -11.35 -4.20
CA TYR A 53 -1.75 -10.40 -5.26
C TYR A 53 -2.78 -10.34 -6.39
N PRO A 54 -2.93 -9.18 -7.07
CA PRO A 54 -2.33 -7.89 -6.71
C PRO A 54 -2.89 -7.34 -5.40
N LEU A 55 -2.06 -6.63 -4.65
CA LEU A 55 -2.41 -6.02 -3.37
C LEU A 55 -2.43 -4.50 -3.50
N TRP A 56 -3.56 -3.89 -3.19
CA TRP A 56 -3.76 -2.44 -3.26
C TRP A 56 -3.86 -1.83 -1.87
N ILE A 57 -2.90 -0.95 -1.56
CA ILE A 57 -2.80 -0.23 -0.31
C ILE A 57 -2.92 1.27 -0.60
N PHE A 58 -3.89 1.93 0.04
CA PHE A 58 -4.05 3.38 -0.06
C PHE A 58 -3.77 3.99 1.29
N LEU A 59 -2.88 4.97 1.30
CA LEU A 59 -2.46 5.69 2.48
C LEU A 59 -2.87 7.15 2.39
N ASP A 60 -3.18 7.77 3.53
CA ASP A 60 -3.30 9.23 3.60
C ASP A 60 -1.92 9.92 3.65
N LYS A 61 -1.91 11.26 3.69
CA LYS A 61 -0.69 12.08 3.78
C LYS A 61 0.17 11.81 5.04
N ASN A 62 -0.43 11.24 6.09
CA ASN A 62 0.24 10.88 7.33
C ASN A 62 0.67 9.40 7.32
N ARG A 63 0.55 8.73 6.17
CA ARG A 63 0.83 7.31 5.94
C ARG A 63 -0.13 6.36 6.65
N ASN A 64 -1.31 6.81 7.09
CA ASN A 64 -2.31 5.93 7.68
C ASN A 64 -3.02 5.13 6.59
N LEU A 65 -3.29 3.85 6.84
CA LEU A 65 -4.08 3.01 5.94
C LEU A 65 -5.53 3.51 5.88
N VAL A 66 -5.99 3.92 4.70
CA VAL A 66 -7.37 4.38 4.49
C VAL A 66 -8.19 3.43 3.63
N TYR A 67 -7.54 2.64 2.77
CA TYR A 67 -8.23 1.61 1.98
C TYR A 67 -7.29 0.46 1.63
N TYR A 68 -7.89 -0.73 1.53
CA TYR A 68 -7.22 -2.00 1.31
C TYR A 68 -8.06 -2.85 0.33
N GLN A 69 -7.43 -3.42 -0.69
CA GLN A 69 -8.06 -4.41 -1.54
C GLN A 69 -7.07 -5.46 -2.04
N GLU A 70 -7.47 -6.73 -1.95
CA GLU A 70 -6.80 -7.84 -2.63
C GLU A 70 -7.47 -8.10 -3.99
N GLY A 71 -6.68 -8.59 -4.93
CA GLY A 71 -7.17 -8.94 -6.26
C GLY A 71 -7.41 -7.75 -7.16
N LEU A 72 -8.02 -8.01 -8.32
CA LEU A 72 -8.15 -7.05 -9.40
C LEU A 72 -8.92 -5.79 -8.97
N LEU A 73 -8.26 -4.63 -9.08
CA LEU A 73 -8.89 -3.32 -9.00
C LEU A 73 -9.03 -2.76 -10.42
N THR A 74 -10.26 -2.73 -10.93
CA THR A 74 -10.52 -2.20 -12.27
C THR A 74 -10.31 -0.69 -12.32
N PRO A 75 -10.02 -0.11 -13.50
CA PRO A 75 -9.82 1.34 -13.64
C PRO A 75 -10.99 2.18 -13.09
N ASP A 76 -12.24 1.75 -13.33
CA ASP A 76 -13.42 2.46 -12.85
C ASP A 76 -13.51 2.44 -11.32
N LYS A 77 -13.28 1.28 -10.70
CA LYS A 77 -13.25 1.15 -9.23
C LYS A 77 -12.12 1.96 -8.61
N MET A 78 -10.93 1.94 -9.22
CA MET A 78 -9.81 2.75 -8.78
C MET A 78 -10.16 4.25 -8.80
N LYS A 79 -10.72 4.72 -9.92
CA LYS A 79 -11.15 6.10 -10.09
C LYS A 79 -12.20 6.51 -9.07
N GLU A 80 -13.18 5.64 -8.79
CA GLU A 80 -14.19 5.86 -7.76
C GLU A 80 -13.55 6.00 -6.38
N LYS A 81 -12.70 5.05 -5.95
CA LYS A 81 -12.08 5.09 -4.62
C LYS A 81 -11.19 6.32 -4.42
N LEU A 82 -10.43 6.71 -5.44
CA LEU A 82 -9.60 7.92 -5.36
C LEU A 82 -10.43 9.20 -5.17
N ARG A 83 -11.61 9.29 -5.80
CA ARG A 83 -12.54 10.40 -5.60
C ARG A 83 -13.06 10.44 -4.17
N GLU A 84 -13.45 9.30 -3.62
CA GLU A 84 -13.92 9.19 -2.23
C GLU A 84 -12.84 9.60 -1.23
N ILE A 85 -11.62 9.09 -1.39
CA ILE A 85 -10.50 9.42 -0.51
C ILE A 85 -10.18 10.92 -0.56
N SER A 86 -10.21 11.52 -1.76
CA SER A 86 -10.00 12.96 -1.94
C SER A 86 -11.09 13.79 -1.24
N ALA A 87 -12.36 13.36 -1.33
CA ALA A 87 -13.47 14.03 -0.68
C ALA A 87 -13.39 13.94 0.86
N LEU A 88 -12.97 12.80 1.42
CA LEU A 88 -12.82 12.63 2.88
C LEU A 88 -11.76 13.57 3.48
N GLN A 89 -10.65 13.79 2.78
CA GLN A 89 -9.60 14.72 3.21
C GLN A 89 -10.07 16.19 3.22
N TRP A 90 -11.10 16.52 2.45
CA TRP A 90 -11.70 17.86 2.41
C TRP A 90 -12.62 18.14 3.60
N VAL A 91 -13.32 17.13 4.12
CA VAL A 91 -14.26 17.29 5.23
C VAL A 91 -13.54 17.50 6.57
N GLY A 92 -12.36 16.90 6.76
CA GLY A 92 -11.54 17.08 7.98
C GLY A 92 -10.77 18.40 8.09
N LYS A 93 -11.02 19.37 7.20
CA LYS A 93 -10.40 20.70 7.20
C LYS A 93 -11.32 21.83 7.72
N ARG A 94 -12.47 21.52 8.29
CA ARG A 94 -13.34 22.50 8.99
C ARG A 94 -13.27 22.32 10.50
#